data_AF-A0A2A2B4N7-F1
#
_entry.id   AF-A0A2A2B4N7-F1
#
_cell.length_a   1.000
_cell.length_b   1.000
_cell.length_c   1.000
_cell.angle_alpha   90.00
_cell.angle_beta   90.00
_cell.angle_gamma   90.00
#
_symmetry.space_group_name_H-M   'P 1'
#
loop_
_entity.id
_entity.type
_entity.pdbx_description
1 polymer ?
#
loop_
_entity_poly.entity_id
_entity_poly.type
_entity_poly.pdbx_seq_one_letter_code
_entity_poly.pdbx_strand_id
1 'polypeptide(L)' 'MHDFRCIECGRLLARISGEAVVAVKCPRCKKLNTTQNAKSVSLEDLESQTKRDSHERFQCSKTKSST' A
#
# COMPACT_ATOMS: atom_id res chain seq x y z
N MET A 1 6.34 -7.86 1.09
CA MET A 1 7.61 -7.52 0.41
C MET A 1 7.67 -8.29 -0.88
N HIS A 2 8.06 -7.64 -1.99
CA HIS A 2 8.24 -8.28 -3.29
C HIS A 2 9.71 -8.19 -3.75
N ASP A 3 10.22 -9.30 -4.27
CA ASP A 3 11.55 -9.36 -4.88
C ASP A 3 11.50 -8.79 -6.31
N PHE A 4 12.20 -7.69 -6.55
CA PHE A 4 12.37 -7.14 -7.89
C PHE A 4 13.66 -7.67 -8.51
N ARG A 5 13.53 -8.45 -9.58
CA ARG A 5 14.64 -9.13 -10.26
C ARG A 5 14.82 -8.61 -11.67
N CYS A 6 16.07 -8.62 -12.14
CA CYS A 6 16.38 -8.27 -13.51
C CYS A 6 15.77 -9.30 -14.47
N ILE A 7 15.06 -8.81 -15.49
CA ILE A 7 14.36 -9.63 -16.47
C ILE A 7 15.33 -10.47 -17.32
N GLU A 8 16.53 -9.93 -17.58
CA GLU A 8 17.53 -10.57 -18.45
C GLU A 8 18.35 -11.66 -17.74
N CYS A 9 18.73 -11.45 -16.48
CA CYS A 9 19.69 -12.33 -15.78
C CYS A 9 19.21 -12.89 -14.44
N GLY A 10 17.96 -12.60 -14.05
CA GLY A 10 17.36 -13.09 -12.79
C GLY A 10 17.98 -12.54 -11.50
N ARG A 11 18.99 -11.66 -11.59
CA ARG A 11 19.66 -11.09 -10.41
C ARG A 11 18.68 -10.24 -9.62
N LEU A 12 18.66 -10.42 -8.30
CA LEU A 12 17.91 -9.55 -7.40
C LEU A 12 18.46 -8.11 -7.48
N LEU A 13 17.56 -7.18 -7.77
CA LEU A 13 17.87 -5.74 -7.87
C LEU A 13 17.45 -5.01 -6.59
N ALA A 14 16.25 -5.30 -6.08
CA ALA A 14 15.72 -4.68 -4.86
C ALA A 14 14.66 -5.56 -4.20
N ARG A 15 14.38 -5.30 -2.92
CA ARG A 15 13.17 -5.78 -2.24
C ARG A 15 12.27 -4.59 -1.98
N ILE A 16 11.05 -4.64 -2.49
CA ILE A 16 10.10 -3.53 -2.43
C ILE A 16 9.05 -3.82 -1.36
N SER A 17 8.80 -2.83 -0.50
CA SER A 17 7.72 -2.84 0.49
C SER A 17 6.77 -1.70 0.17
N GLY A 18 5.47 -1.96 0.25
CA GLY A 18 4.46 -0.96 -0.06
C GLY A 18 4.32 -0.70 -1.56
N GLU A 19 3.62 0.39 -1.87
CA GLU A 19 3.31 0.81 -3.22
C GLU A 19 4.36 1.82 -3.71
N ALA A 20 5.07 1.47 -4.77
CA ALA A 20 6.13 2.29 -5.32
C ALA A 20 6.34 1.99 -6.81
N VAL A 21 6.76 3.02 -7.53
CA VAL A 21 7.30 2.90 -8.89
C VAL A 21 8.81 2.92 -8.78
N VAL A 22 9.46 1.85 -9.24
CA VAL A 22 10.91 1.67 -9.06
C VAL A 22 11.56 1.42 -10.42
N ALA A 23 12.64 2.15 -10.70
CA ALA A 23 13.49 1.96 -11.88
C ALA A 23 14.93 1.68 -11.43
N VAL A 24 15.46 0.49 -11.73
CA VAL A 24 16.83 0.08 -11.34
C VAL A 24 17.59 -0.44 -12.54
N LYS A 25 18.78 0.13 -12.77
CA LYS A 25 19.71 -0.35 -13.79
C LYS A 25 20.43 -1.60 -13.27
N CYS A 26 20.40 -2.67 -14.05
CA CYS A 26 21.12 -3.89 -13.68
C CYS A 26 22.64 -3.67 -13.83
N PRO A 27 23.47 -3.94 -12.80
CA PRO A 27 24.92 -3.77 -12.89
C PRO A 27 25.59 -4.77 -13.84
N ARG A 28 24.97 -5.92 -14.11
CA ARG A 28 25.49 -6.92 -15.07
C ARG A 28 25.05 -6.63 -16.50
N CYS A 29 23.74 -6.51 -16.71
CA CYS A 29 23.16 -6.38 -18.05
C CYS A 29 23.16 -4.94 -18.57
N LYS A 30 23.42 -3.95 -17.71
CA LYS A 30 23.33 -2.50 -18.00
C LYS A 30 21.95 -2.01 -18.48
N LYS A 31 20.94 -2.89 -18.48
CA LYS A 31 19.56 -2.57 -18.84
C LYS A 31 18.81 -1.95 -17.67
N LEU A 32 17.98 -0.94 -17.97
CA LEU A 32 17.07 -0.32 -17.00
C LEU A 32 15.83 -1.20 -16.85
N ASN A 33 15.52 -1.60 -15.62
CA ASN A 33 14.35 -2.41 -15.31
C ASN A 33 13.37 -1.51 -14.53
N THR A 34 12.10 -1.53 -14.90
CA THR A 34 11.06 -0.69 -14.27
C THR A 34 9.92 -1.57 -13.78
N THR A 35 9.40 -1.29 -12.59
CA THR A 35 8.21 -1.95 -12.04
C THR A 35 7.27 -0.93 -11.41
N GLN A 36 5.96 -1.12 -11.62
CA GLN A 36 4.90 -0.38 -10.97
C GLN A 36 4.18 -1.33 -10.03
N ASN A 37 4.40 -1.17 -8.73
CA ASN A 37 3.61 -1.87 -7.71
C ASN A 37 2.59 -0.87 -7.17
N ALA A 38 1.58 -0.53 -7.97
CA ALA A 38 0.43 0.24 -7.53
C ALA A 38 -0.71 -0.75 -7.27
N LYS A 39 -1.39 -0.65 -6.11
CA LYS A 39 -2.65 -1.35 -5.96
C LYS A 39 -3.68 -0.61 -6.79
N SER A 40 -4.22 -1.26 -7.81
CA SER A 40 -5.44 -0.78 -8.43
C SER A 40 -6.53 -0.83 -7.36
N VAL A 41 -6.98 0.32 -6.88
CA VAL A 41 -8.22 0.39 -6.11
C VAL A 41 -9.35 0.14 -7.12
N SER A 42 -9.94 -1.05 -7.07
CA SER A 42 -11.20 -1.30 -7.75
C SER A 42 -12.26 -0.43 -7.06
N LEU A 43 -13.09 0.26 -7.83
CA LEU A 43 -14.15 1.14 -7.31
C LEU A 43 -15.11 0.42 -6.34
N GLU A 44 -15.16 -0.92 -6.42
CA GLU A 44 -15.97 -1.82 -5.60
C GLU A 44 -15.50 -1.87 -4.12
N ASP A 45 -14.22 -1.59 -3.84
CA ASP A 45 -13.67 -1.62 -2.46
C ASP A 45 -13.97 -0.35 -1.66
N LEU A 46 -14.34 0.75 -2.33
CA LEU A 46 -14.57 2.05 -1.70
C LEU A 46 -15.89 2.09 -0.89
N GLU A 47 -16.88 1.28 -1.28
CA GLU A 47 -18.21 1.27 -0.66
C GLU A 47 -18.22 0.59 0.72
N SER A 48 -17.23 -0.26 1.01
CA SER A 48 -17.16 -0.98 2.29
C SER A 48 -16.51 -0.20 3.43
N GLN A 49 -15.87 0.95 3.16
CA GLN A 49 -15.15 1.72 4.19
C GLN A 49 -15.99 2.80 4.89
N THR A 50 -17.09 3.26 4.29
CA THR A 50 -17.89 4.37 4.84
C THR A 50 -18.77 3.98 6.03
N LYS A 51 -18.87 2.69 6.41
CA LYS A 51 -19.68 2.24 7.55
C LYS A 51 -18.97 2.21 8.90
N ARG A 52 -17.64 2.41 8.95
CA ARG A 52 -16.88 2.33 10.22
C ARG A 52 -16.54 3.68 10.86
N ASP A 53 -16.85 4.80 10.20
CA ASP A 53 -16.58 6.15 10.73
C ASP A 53 -17.79 6.79 11.44
N SER A 54 -18.77 5.99 11.89
CA SER A 54 -19.98 6.52 12.55
C SER A 54 -20.04 6.22 14.06
N HIS A 55 -19.04 5.55 14.65
CA HIS A 55 -19.11 5.09 16.05
C HIS A 55 -17.95 5.54 16.96
N GLU A 56 -17.27 6.64 16.65
CA GLU A 56 -16.31 7.27 17.60
C GLU A 56 -16.47 8.80 17.73
N ARG A 57 -17.70 9.32 17.59
CA ARG A 57 -18.00 10.73 17.89
C ARG A 57 -18.92 11.00 19.07
N PHE A 58 -19.13 10.02 19.95
CA PHE A 58 -19.96 10.20 21.14
C PHE A 58 -19.29 9.69 22.43
N GLN A 59 -18.06 10.16 22.69
CA GLN A 59 -17.61 10.35 24.08
C GLN A 59 -17.68 11.83 24.42
N CYS A 60 -18.84 12.29 24.90
CA CYS A 60 -18.96 13.54 25.62
C CYS A 60 -20.04 13.41 26.69
N SER A 61 -19.59 12.95 27.86
CA SER A 61 -20.04 13.34 29.22
C SER A 61 -21.53 13.65 29.43
N LYS A 62 -22.23 12.76 30.14
CA LYS A 62 -23.32 13.12 31.07
C LYS A 62 -23.45 12.05 32.16
N THR A 63 -22.59 12.13 33.18
CA THR A 63 -22.96 11.69 34.52
C THR A 63 -23.82 12.79 35.14
N LYS A 64 -25.07 12.47 35.50
CA LYS A 64 -25.82 12.99 36.65
C LYS A 64 -27.23 12.40 36.63
N SER A 65 -27.39 11.33 37.40
CA SER A 65 -28.66 10.88 37.98
C SER A 65 -28.66 11.23 39.47
N SER A 66 -29.84 11.18 40.10
CA SER A 66 -30.20 11.55 41.48
C SER A 66 -30.76 12.98 41.57
N THR A 67 -32.01 13.20 41.98
CA THR A 67 -32.89 12.46 42.90
C THR A 67 -34.35 12.64 42.51
#